data_AF-A0A432STI7-F1
#
_entry.id   AF-A0A432STI7-F1
#
_cell.length_a   1.000
_cell.length_b   1.000
_cell.length_c   1.000
_cell.angle_alpha   90.00
_cell.angle_beta   90.00
_cell.angle_gamma   90.00
#
_symmetry.space_group_name_H-M   'P 1'
#
loop_
_entity.id
_entity.type
_entity.pdbx_description
1 polymer ?
#
loop_
_entity_poly.entity_id
_entity_poly.type
_entity_poly.pdbx_seq_one_letter_code
_entity_poly.pdbx_strand_id
1 'polypeptide(L)'
;MSKLFSLYKTLFHNEKLNIPALFFMGLGVFGLIALFTSFVSDFMLFPFATIATLASFFAVWYLNILGSLTEQVDKLEVTVESLKESNDTLHTELSALESLRENLEIYAKENQKDFSKVLNDINSSFSRLESITKANEKVLIARVAQDLEFLDSKAGMKREEYERFVNRIPNNLKKKFNELGYDSFDRVAGENNIVDYKEIKSIVQSVVA
;
A
#
# COMPACT_ATOMS: atom_id res chain seq x y z
N MET A 1 15.06 26.62 9.96
CA MET A 1 14.97 25.85 11.23
C MET A 1 13.82 24.85 11.27
N SER A 2 12.63 25.13 10.72
CA SER A 2 11.48 24.18 10.80
C SER A 2 11.74 22.80 10.16
N LYS A 3 12.49 22.74 9.06
CA LYS A 3 12.85 21.46 8.40
C LYS A 3 13.79 20.58 9.23
N LEU A 4 14.70 21.17 10.01
CA LEU A 4 15.58 20.41 10.91
C LEU A 4 14.79 19.81 12.08
N PHE A 5 13.78 20.54 12.57
CA PHE A 5 12.92 20.07 13.65
C PHE A 5 11.95 18.97 13.19
N SER A 6 11.43 19.07 11.96
CA SER A 6 10.61 18.00 11.37
C SER A 6 11.44 16.73 11.10
N LEU A 7 12.69 16.88 10.64
CA LEU A 7 13.64 15.78 10.45
C LEU A 7 13.95 15.06 11.77
N TYR A 8 14.09 15.81 12.87
CA TYR A 8 14.30 15.24 14.21
C TYR A 8 13.08 14.42 14.62
N LYS A 9 11.86 14.95 14.44
CA LYS A 9 10.63 14.26 14.85
C LYS A 9 10.40 12.93 14.11
N THR A 10 10.75 12.84 12.82
CA THR A 10 10.64 11.58 12.06
C THR A 10 11.71 10.56 12.46
N LEU A 11 12.95 11.02 12.69
CA LEU A 11 14.06 10.16 13.11
C LEU A 11 13.78 9.46 14.45
N PHE A 12 13.18 10.18 15.41
CA PHE A 12 12.91 9.64 16.75
C PHE A 12 11.69 8.74 16.87
N HIS A 13 10.90 8.56 15.80
CA HIS A 13 9.70 7.72 15.83
C HIS A 13 9.99 6.25 15.47
N ASN A 14 11.11 5.96 14.81
CA ASN A 14 11.46 4.60 14.39
C ASN A 14 12.59 4.04 15.27
N GLU A 15 12.22 3.19 16.22
CA GLU A 15 13.10 2.67 17.29
C GLU A 15 14.36 1.97 16.74
N LYS A 16 14.26 1.34 15.56
CA LYS A 16 15.37 0.64 14.91
C LYS A 16 16.37 1.55 14.19
N LEU A 17 15.95 2.73 13.72
CA LEU A 17 16.81 3.70 13.04
C LEU A 17 17.39 4.77 13.98
N ASN A 18 16.90 4.85 15.21
CA ASN A 18 17.34 5.84 16.19
C ASN A 18 18.82 5.73 16.57
N ILE A 19 19.32 4.52 16.79
CA ILE A 19 20.68 4.29 17.28
C ILE A 19 21.74 4.67 16.23
N PRO A 20 21.65 4.20 14.96
CA PRO A 20 22.60 4.62 13.92
C PRO A 20 22.55 6.13 13.65
N ALA A 21 21.36 6.73 13.63
CA ALA A 21 21.22 8.15 13.34
C ALA A 21 21.82 9.04 14.45
N LEU A 22 21.62 8.68 15.73
CA LEU A 22 22.28 9.35 16.85
C LEU A 22 23.80 9.26 16.75
N PHE A 23 24.32 8.10 16.35
CA PHE A 23 25.75 7.90 16.15
C PHE A 23 26.32 8.81 15.04
N PHE A 24 25.68 8.86 13.87
CA PHE A 24 26.10 9.74 12.77
C PHE A 24 25.93 11.22 13.08
N MET A 25 24.90 11.60 13.86
CA MET A 25 24.72 12.97 14.32
C MET A 25 25.84 13.39 15.28
N GLY A 26 26.24 12.49 16.20
CA GLY A 26 27.39 12.68 17.08
C GLY A 26 28.70 12.85 16.29
N LEU A 27 28.92 12.02 15.26
CA LEU A 27 30.07 12.16 14.35
C LEU A 27 30.04 13.48 13.57
N GLY A 28 28.86 13.95 13.14
CA GLY A 28 28.72 15.24 12.47
C GLY A 28 29.08 16.43 13.36
N VAL A 29 28.63 16.43 14.61
CA VAL A 29 28.99 17.48 15.60
C VAL A 29 30.48 17.42 15.93
N PHE A 30 31.03 16.21 16.14
CA PHE A 30 32.46 16.02 16.34
C PHE A 30 33.28 16.52 15.15
N GLY A 31 32.82 16.24 13.93
CA GLY A 31 33.41 16.73 12.69
C GLY A 31 33.41 18.26 12.59
N LEU A 32 32.33 18.93 13.00
CA LEU A 32 32.27 20.40 13.03
C LEU A 32 33.24 21.00 14.06
N ILE A 33 33.35 20.38 15.24
CA ILE A 33 34.31 20.80 16.28
C ILE A 33 35.74 20.63 15.73
N ALA A 34 36.05 19.47 15.14
CA ALA A 34 37.34 19.18 14.54
C ALA A 34 37.69 20.16 13.40
N LEU A 35 36.72 20.50 12.57
CA LEU A 35 36.87 21.47 11.48
C LEU A 35 37.22 22.86 12.02
N PHE A 36 36.56 23.29 13.10
CA PHE A 36 36.84 24.57 13.74
C PHE A 36 38.23 24.59 14.39
N THR A 37 38.65 23.49 15.03
CA THR A 37 39.99 23.38 15.62
C THR A 37 41.07 23.34 14.54
N SER A 38 40.89 22.57 13.46
CA SER A 38 41.84 22.47 12.35
C SER A 38 41.98 23.79 11.58
N PHE A 39 40.91 24.58 11.48
CA PHE A 39 40.98 25.91 10.88
C PHE A 39 41.94 26.85 11.65
N VAL A 40 42.02 26.71 12.98
CA VAL A 40 42.89 27.53 13.83
C VAL A 40 44.30 26.95 13.93
N SER A 41 44.45 25.63 13.99
CA SER A 41 45.72 24.99 14.30
C SER A 41 46.51 24.48 13.09
N ASP A 42 45.84 23.96 12.05
CA ASP A 42 46.52 23.22 10.98
C ASP A 42 45.69 23.13 9.69
N PHE A 43 45.97 24.02 8.73
CA PHE A 43 45.20 24.21 7.50
C PHE A 43 45.18 22.97 6.59
N MET A 44 46.19 22.10 6.67
CA MET A 44 46.29 20.87 5.86
C MET A 44 45.16 19.84 6.15
N LEU A 45 44.61 19.82 7.36
CA LEU A 45 43.56 18.86 7.76
C LEU A 45 42.14 19.33 7.43
N PHE A 46 41.98 20.61 7.10
CA PHE A 46 40.71 21.23 6.77
C PHE A 46 39.90 20.49 5.68
N PRO A 47 40.47 20.13 4.50
CA PRO A 47 39.69 19.45 3.45
C PRO A 47 39.16 18.08 3.91
N PHE A 48 39.92 17.31 4.68
CA PHE A 48 39.47 16.02 5.20
C PHE A 48 38.30 16.18 6.18
N ALA A 49 38.34 17.19 7.05
CA ALA A 49 37.25 17.50 7.97
C ALA A 49 35.97 17.94 7.21
N THR A 50 36.10 18.71 6.12
CA THR A 50 34.95 19.11 5.30
C THR A 50 34.29 17.92 4.59
N ILE A 51 35.07 16.97 4.08
CA ILE A 51 34.52 15.77 3.42
C ILE A 51 33.81 14.87 4.44
N ALA A 52 34.40 14.68 5.63
CA ALA A 52 33.82 13.86 6.69
C ALA A 52 32.48 14.43 7.22
N THR A 53 32.39 15.76 7.36
CA THR A 53 31.15 16.43 7.78
C THR A 53 30.06 16.34 6.73
N LEU A 54 30.40 16.53 5.44
CA LEU A 54 29.46 16.33 4.33
C LEU A 54 28.96 14.89 4.23
N ALA A 55 29.85 13.91 4.38
CA ALA A 55 29.49 12.49 4.36
C ALA A 55 28.54 12.12 5.50
N SER A 56 28.77 12.67 6.70
CA SER A 56 27.91 12.45 7.87
C SER A 56 26.52 13.06 7.68
N PHE A 57 26.45 14.26 7.09
CA PHE A 57 25.17 14.90 6.76
C PHE A 57 24.39 14.09 5.71
N PHE A 58 25.08 13.59 4.68
CA PHE A 58 24.47 12.75 3.65
C PHE A 58 23.97 11.41 4.21
N ALA A 59 24.71 10.79 5.13
CA ALA A 59 24.28 9.56 5.80
C ALA A 59 23.00 9.76 6.63
N VAL A 60 22.92 10.85 7.40
CA VAL A 60 21.70 11.20 8.17
C VAL A 60 20.52 11.46 7.24
N TRP A 61 20.73 12.18 6.15
CA TRP A 61 19.69 12.45 5.15
C TRP A 61 19.19 11.16 4.50
N TYR A 62 20.09 10.27 4.10
CA TYR A 62 19.78 8.96 3.50
C TYR A 62 19.00 8.05 4.45
N LEU A 63 19.41 7.98 5.73
CA LEU A 63 18.69 7.22 6.75
C LEU A 63 17.27 7.73 6.98
N ASN A 64 17.06 9.05 6.96
CA ASN A 64 15.74 9.64 7.11
C ASN A 64 14.82 9.26 5.93
N ILE A 65 15.33 9.34 4.70
CA ILE A 65 14.60 8.92 3.51
C ILE A 65 14.19 7.45 3.63
N LEU A 66 15.13 6.56 3.93
CA LEU A 66 14.84 5.14 4.14
C LEU A 66 13.75 4.92 5.18
N GLY A 67 13.86 5.56 6.36
CA GLY A 67 12.86 5.43 7.42
C GLY A 67 11.47 5.92 6.98
N SER A 68 11.40 7.05 6.26
CA SER A 68 10.13 7.59 5.75
C SER A 68 9.49 6.72 4.68
N LEU A 69 10.28 6.01 3.87
CA LEU A 69 9.77 5.07 2.87
C LEU A 69 9.24 3.81 3.56
N THR A 70 9.98 3.26 4.54
CA THR A 70 9.51 2.09 5.31
C THR A 70 8.20 2.40 6.03
N GLU A 71 8.08 3.57 6.66
CA GLU A 71 6.83 3.96 7.34
C GLU A 71 5.65 4.12 6.37
N GLN A 72 5.90 4.60 5.15
CA GLN A 72 4.88 4.68 4.11
C GLN A 72 4.45 3.30 3.62
N VAL A 73 5.38 2.37 3.44
CA VAL A 73 5.09 0.97 3.08
C VAL A 73 4.28 0.30 4.18
N ASP A 74 4.68 0.42 5.45
CA ASP A 74 3.96 -0.18 6.58
C ASP A 74 2.53 0.38 6.70
N LYS A 75 2.35 1.70 6.56
CA LYS A 75 1.01 2.33 6.56
C LYS A 75 0.15 1.86 5.40
N LEU A 76 0.74 1.66 4.22
CA LEU A 76 0.04 1.14 3.05
C LEU A 76 -0.39 -0.30 3.27
N GLU A 77 0.48 -1.16 3.79
CA GLU A 77 0.18 -2.55 4.10
C GLU A 77 -0.95 -2.68 5.12
N VAL A 78 -0.90 -1.89 6.21
CA VAL A 78 -2.00 -1.81 7.19
C VAL A 78 -3.30 -1.34 6.54
N THR A 79 -3.23 -0.39 5.61
CA THR A 79 -4.44 0.10 4.92
C THR A 79 -5.01 -0.96 3.99
N VAL A 80 -4.16 -1.73 3.29
CA VAL A 80 -4.59 -2.84 2.42
C VAL A 80 -5.26 -3.94 3.25
N GLU A 81 -4.67 -4.32 4.39
CA GLU A 81 -5.26 -5.33 5.27
C GLU A 81 -6.59 -4.85 5.86
N SER A 82 -6.67 -3.58 6.29
CA SER A 82 -7.93 -2.99 6.77
C SER A 82 -9.01 -2.90 5.68
N LEU A 83 -8.64 -2.59 4.42
CA LEU A 83 -9.58 -2.62 3.30
C LEU A 83 -10.04 -4.04 3.00
N LYS A 84 -9.15 -5.02 3.10
CA LYS A 84 -9.47 -6.42 2.89
C LYS A 84 -10.44 -6.94 3.96
N GLU A 85 -10.18 -6.65 5.23
CA GLU A 85 -11.08 -6.96 6.34
C GLU A 85 -12.46 -6.29 6.17
N SER A 86 -12.47 -5.02 5.78
CA SER A 86 -13.71 -4.28 5.49
C SER A 86 -14.48 -4.92 4.32
N ASN A 87 -13.77 -5.36 3.29
CA ASN A 87 -14.38 -6.04 2.14
C ASN A 87 -14.98 -7.41 2.52
N ASP A 88 -14.26 -8.20 3.33
CA ASP A 88 -14.73 -9.49 3.82
C ASP A 88 -15.97 -9.34 4.73
N THR A 89 -16.00 -8.28 5.54
CA THR A 89 -17.16 -7.91 6.37
C THR A 89 -18.36 -7.52 5.50
N LEU A 90 -18.15 -6.66 4.49
CA LEU A 90 -19.20 -6.26 3.54
C LEU A 90 -19.79 -7.46 2.80
N HIS A 91 -18.97 -8.43 2.40
CA HIS A 91 -19.45 -9.67 1.78
C HIS A 91 -20.30 -10.51 2.74
N THR A 92 -19.91 -10.58 4.00
CA THR A 92 -20.68 -11.29 5.03
C THR A 92 -22.03 -10.62 5.27
N GLU A 93 -22.05 -9.29 5.35
CA GLU A 93 -23.28 -8.50 5.48
C GLU A 93 -24.20 -8.63 4.26
N LEU A 94 -23.63 -8.61 3.04
CA LEU A 94 -24.38 -8.83 1.81
C LEU A 94 -25.03 -10.22 1.78
N SER A 95 -24.31 -11.26 2.19
CA SER A 95 -24.85 -12.64 2.25
C SER A 95 -25.98 -12.77 3.29
N ALA A 96 -25.82 -12.14 4.46
CA ALA A 96 -26.85 -12.10 5.49
C ALA A 96 -28.09 -11.33 5.04
N LEU A 97 -27.89 -10.19 4.38
CA LEU A 97 -28.98 -9.45 3.76
C LEU A 97 -29.66 -10.34 2.70
N GLU A 98 -28.92 -11.04 1.83
CA GLU A 98 -29.50 -11.84 0.73
C GLU A 98 -30.43 -12.92 1.27
N SER A 99 -30.01 -13.56 2.36
CA SER A 99 -30.86 -14.49 3.12
C SER A 99 -32.11 -13.81 3.69
N LEU A 100 -32.01 -12.58 4.19
CA LEU A 100 -33.16 -11.80 4.66
C LEU A 100 -34.12 -11.46 3.51
N ARG A 101 -33.59 -11.09 2.33
CA ARG A 101 -34.38 -10.81 1.12
C ARG A 101 -35.18 -12.04 0.72
N GLU A 102 -34.54 -13.21 0.64
CA GLU A 102 -35.20 -14.47 0.28
C GLU A 102 -36.33 -14.81 1.26
N ASN A 103 -36.09 -14.67 2.56
CA ASN A 103 -37.12 -14.89 3.58
C ASN A 103 -38.29 -13.92 3.41
N LEU A 104 -38.02 -12.62 3.21
CA LEU A 104 -39.07 -11.62 2.99
C LEU A 104 -39.87 -11.87 1.70
N GLU A 105 -39.23 -12.39 0.66
CA GLU A 105 -39.91 -12.76 -0.58
C GLU A 105 -40.89 -13.93 -0.36
N ILE A 106 -40.49 -14.93 0.44
CA ILE A 106 -41.37 -16.04 0.85
C ILE A 106 -42.55 -15.51 1.66
N TYR A 107 -42.31 -14.69 2.68
CA TYR A 107 -43.37 -14.08 3.50
C TYR A 107 -44.33 -13.20 2.68
N ALA A 108 -43.82 -12.44 1.71
CA ALA A 108 -44.64 -11.59 0.85
C ALA A 108 -45.54 -12.41 -0.09
N LYS A 109 -45.04 -13.55 -0.61
CA LYS A 109 -45.84 -14.50 -1.40
C LYS A 109 -46.98 -15.12 -0.58
N GLU A 110 -46.74 -15.37 0.71
CA GLU A 110 -47.73 -15.94 1.63
C GLU A 110 -48.79 -14.93 2.08
N ASN A 111 -48.44 -13.65 2.29
CA ASN A 111 -49.32 -12.65 2.91
C ASN A 111 -50.01 -11.67 1.93
N GLN A 112 -49.84 -11.89 0.62
CA GLN A 112 -50.65 -11.38 -0.50
C GLN A 112 -50.98 -9.88 -0.62
N LYS A 113 -50.41 -8.96 0.19
CA LYS A 113 -50.44 -7.51 -0.08
C LYS A 113 -49.42 -6.71 0.72
N ASP A 114 -48.89 -5.68 0.06
CA ASP A 114 -48.12 -4.52 0.56
C ASP A 114 -46.59 -4.62 0.80
N PHE A 115 -45.97 -5.79 0.69
CA PHE A 115 -44.49 -5.88 0.83
C PHE A 115 -43.70 -5.47 -0.42
N SER A 116 -44.37 -5.25 -1.56
CA SER A 116 -43.68 -4.96 -2.83
C SER A 116 -42.83 -3.68 -2.76
N LYS A 117 -43.27 -2.66 -2.01
CA LYS A 117 -42.49 -1.42 -1.82
C LYS A 117 -41.23 -1.67 -0.98
N VAL A 118 -41.36 -2.40 0.12
CA VAL A 118 -40.23 -2.74 1.01
C VAL A 118 -39.21 -3.62 0.29
N LEU A 119 -39.67 -4.61 -0.49
CA LEU A 119 -38.79 -5.45 -1.31
C LEU A 119 -38.04 -4.63 -2.37
N ASN A 120 -38.70 -3.66 -3.00
CA ASN A 120 -38.03 -2.76 -3.95
C ASN A 120 -36.98 -1.88 -3.27
N ASP A 121 -37.27 -1.33 -2.09
CA ASP A 121 -36.31 -0.52 -1.32
C ASP A 121 -35.10 -1.35 -0.89
N ILE A 122 -35.33 -2.60 -0.44
CA ILE A 122 -34.29 -3.57 -0.12
C ILE A 122 -33.44 -3.87 -1.36
N ASN A 123 -34.06 -4.25 -2.48
CA ASN A 123 -33.35 -4.54 -3.73
C ASN A 123 -32.48 -3.36 -4.19
N SER A 124 -32.98 -2.13 -4.09
CA SER A 124 -32.21 -0.94 -4.43
C SER A 124 -31.00 -0.75 -3.51
N SER A 125 -31.15 -1.04 -2.22
CA SER A 125 -30.08 -0.96 -1.23
C SER A 125 -29.01 -2.02 -1.49
N PHE A 126 -29.43 -3.23 -1.87
CA PHE A 126 -28.51 -4.29 -2.31
C PHE A 126 -27.70 -3.90 -3.53
N SER A 127 -28.36 -3.44 -4.60
CA SER A 127 -27.65 -3.04 -5.81
C SER A 127 -26.64 -1.93 -5.52
N ARG A 128 -26.99 -1.02 -4.59
CA ARG A 128 -26.07 0.02 -4.13
C ARG A 128 -24.90 -0.56 -3.34
N LEU A 129 -25.14 -1.44 -2.37
CA LEU A 129 -24.08 -2.09 -1.59
C LEU A 129 -23.16 -2.92 -2.48
N GLU A 130 -23.72 -3.73 -3.40
CA GLU A 130 -22.96 -4.49 -4.38
C GLU A 130 -22.06 -3.57 -5.22
N SER A 131 -22.59 -2.43 -5.69
CA SER A 131 -21.81 -1.46 -6.46
C SER A 131 -20.66 -0.85 -5.66
N ILE A 132 -20.87 -0.59 -4.36
CA ILE A 132 -19.85 -0.07 -3.44
C ILE A 132 -18.79 -1.13 -3.18
N THR A 133 -19.19 -2.38 -2.90
CA THR A 133 -18.28 -3.51 -2.72
C THR A 133 -17.41 -3.71 -3.95
N LYS A 134 -18.00 -3.71 -5.16
CA LYS A 134 -17.24 -3.76 -6.42
C LYS A 134 -16.27 -2.59 -6.58
N ALA A 135 -16.66 -1.37 -6.21
CA ALA A 135 -15.76 -0.23 -6.27
C ALA A 135 -14.58 -0.37 -5.29
N ASN A 136 -14.84 -0.84 -4.07
CA ASN A 136 -13.83 -1.07 -3.04
C ASN A 136 -12.85 -2.17 -3.45
N GLU A 137 -13.35 -3.27 -4.04
CA GLU A 137 -12.52 -4.35 -4.58
C GLU A 137 -11.57 -3.86 -5.68
N LYS A 138 -12.07 -3.02 -6.59
CA LYS A 138 -11.22 -2.40 -7.64
C LYS A 138 -10.12 -1.55 -7.03
N VAL A 139 -10.44 -0.75 -6.01
CA VAL A 139 -9.47 0.08 -5.30
C VAL A 139 -8.43 -0.78 -4.57
N LEU A 140 -8.87 -1.83 -3.88
CA LEU A 140 -8.00 -2.75 -3.16
C LEU A 140 -6.99 -3.41 -4.10
N ILE A 141 -7.45 -4.02 -5.19
CA ILE A 141 -6.56 -4.70 -6.13
C ILE A 141 -5.60 -3.71 -6.81
N ALA A 142 -6.10 -2.54 -7.22
CA ALA A 142 -5.26 -1.51 -7.84
C ALA A 142 -4.15 -1.02 -6.88
N ARG A 143 -4.48 -0.90 -5.58
CA ARG A 143 -3.51 -0.51 -4.56
C ARG A 143 -2.46 -1.60 -4.33
N VAL A 144 -2.89 -2.86 -4.20
CA VAL A 144 -1.94 -3.99 -4.06
C VAL A 144 -0.99 -4.07 -5.24
N ALA A 145 -1.47 -3.82 -6.46
CA ALA A 145 -0.61 -3.77 -7.64
C ALA A 145 0.39 -2.61 -7.58
N GLN A 146 -0.06 -1.41 -7.21
CA GLN A 146 0.81 -0.24 -7.06
C GLN A 146 1.90 -0.47 -6.01
N ASP A 147 1.56 -1.12 -4.90
CA ASP A 147 2.48 -1.42 -3.81
C ASP A 147 3.60 -2.39 -4.24
N LEU A 148 3.30 -3.27 -5.19
CA LEU A 148 4.25 -4.26 -5.70
C LEU A 148 5.05 -3.78 -6.90
N GLU A 149 4.46 -2.95 -7.77
CA GLU A 149 5.12 -2.41 -8.97
C GLU A 149 6.38 -1.60 -8.64
N PHE A 150 6.39 -0.86 -7.53
CA PHE A 150 7.50 0.05 -7.21
C PHE A 150 8.52 -0.51 -6.21
N LEU A 151 8.48 -1.82 -5.89
CA LEU A 151 9.43 -2.41 -4.93
C LEU A 151 10.88 -2.32 -5.41
N ASP A 152 11.12 -2.43 -6.72
CA ASP A 152 12.46 -2.36 -7.31
C ASP A 152 12.77 -1.00 -7.95
N SER A 153 11.92 0.00 -7.73
CA SER A 153 11.99 1.35 -8.33
C SER A 153 11.94 1.38 -9.87
N LYS A 154 11.47 0.30 -10.51
CA LYS A 154 11.20 0.27 -11.95
C LYS A 154 9.69 0.25 -12.20
N ALA A 155 9.30 0.58 -13.42
CA ALA A 155 7.90 0.52 -13.82
C ALA A 155 7.57 -0.90 -14.32
N GLY A 156 6.37 -1.37 -13.96
CA GLY A 156 5.84 -2.69 -14.25
C GLY A 156 6.34 -3.80 -13.32
N MET A 157 5.53 -4.84 -13.18
CA MET A 157 5.79 -5.98 -12.30
C MET A 157 6.51 -7.11 -13.03
N LYS A 158 7.56 -7.63 -12.40
CA LYS A 158 8.23 -8.88 -12.79
C LYS A 158 7.44 -10.09 -12.31
N ARG A 159 7.86 -11.29 -12.76
CA ARG A 159 7.22 -12.56 -12.40
C ARG A 159 7.07 -12.73 -10.89
N GLU A 160 8.12 -12.47 -10.12
CA GLU A 160 8.10 -12.65 -8.67
C GLU A 160 7.16 -11.65 -7.97
N GLU A 161 7.05 -10.43 -8.50
CA GLU A 161 6.14 -9.39 -7.99
C GLU A 161 4.69 -9.72 -8.34
N TYR A 162 4.46 -10.25 -9.53
CA TYR A 162 3.15 -10.71 -9.96
C TYR A 162 2.65 -11.91 -9.16
N GLU A 163 3.50 -12.89 -8.86
CA GLU A 163 3.14 -14.00 -7.99
C GLU A 163 2.76 -13.52 -6.57
N ARG A 164 3.46 -12.51 -6.05
CA ARG A 164 3.09 -11.86 -4.78
C ARG A 164 1.75 -11.13 -4.90
N PHE A 165 1.51 -10.48 -6.02
CA PHE A 165 0.25 -9.80 -6.31
C PHE A 165 -0.92 -10.79 -6.26
N VAL A 166 -0.85 -11.88 -7.02
CA VAL A 166 -1.88 -12.93 -7.04
C VAL A 166 -2.11 -13.51 -5.64
N ASN A 167 -1.06 -13.72 -4.86
CA ASN A 167 -1.18 -14.25 -3.50
C ASN A 167 -1.90 -13.29 -2.54
N ARG A 168 -1.78 -11.98 -2.74
CA ARG A 168 -2.43 -10.93 -1.93
C ARG A 168 -3.88 -10.65 -2.33
N ILE A 169 -4.35 -11.16 -3.47
CA ILE A 169 -5.77 -11.00 -3.86
C ILE A 169 -6.68 -11.74 -2.87
N PRO A 170 -7.81 -11.13 -2.46
CA PRO A 170 -8.85 -11.79 -1.65
C PRO A 170 -9.34 -13.11 -2.25
N ASN A 171 -9.65 -14.10 -1.40
CA ASN A 171 -9.98 -15.46 -1.84
C ASN A 171 -11.27 -15.53 -2.69
N ASN A 172 -12.24 -14.66 -2.42
CA ASN A 172 -13.49 -14.54 -3.18
C ASN A 172 -13.22 -14.11 -4.64
N LEU A 173 -12.20 -13.28 -4.87
CA LEU A 173 -11.80 -12.82 -6.20
C LEU A 173 -10.81 -13.77 -6.88
N LYS A 174 -9.97 -14.48 -6.13
CA LYS A 174 -9.02 -15.48 -6.67
C LYS A 174 -9.71 -16.52 -7.56
N LYS A 175 -10.93 -16.95 -7.21
CA LYS A 175 -11.66 -17.92 -8.03
C LYS A 175 -11.92 -17.38 -9.44
N LYS A 176 -12.49 -16.16 -9.54
CA LYS A 176 -12.70 -15.48 -10.83
C LYS A 176 -11.38 -15.21 -11.55
N PHE A 177 -10.35 -14.85 -10.80
CA PHE A 177 -9.00 -14.61 -11.32
C PHE A 177 -8.43 -15.85 -12.03
N ASN A 178 -8.57 -17.02 -11.40
CA ASN A 178 -8.14 -18.31 -11.95
C ASN A 178 -9.03 -18.75 -13.13
N GLU A 179 -10.34 -18.54 -13.05
CA GLU A 179 -11.28 -18.85 -14.14
C GLU A 179 -10.97 -18.05 -15.41
N LEU A 180 -10.54 -16.80 -15.26
CA LEU A 180 -10.12 -15.93 -16.38
C LEU A 180 -8.66 -16.21 -16.83
N GLY A 181 -7.93 -17.07 -16.11
CA GLY A 181 -6.55 -17.45 -16.44
C GLY A 181 -5.51 -16.37 -16.16
N TYR A 182 -5.82 -15.43 -15.25
CA TYR A 182 -4.88 -14.40 -14.83
C TYR A 182 -3.92 -14.89 -13.73
N ASP A 183 -4.10 -16.11 -13.22
CA ASP A 183 -3.23 -16.74 -12.22
C ASP A 183 -1.79 -16.96 -12.71
N SER A 184 -1.59 -17.09 -14.02
CA SER A 184 -0.27 -17.28 -14.64
C SER A 184 0.30 -15.99 -15.20
N PHE A 185 1.52 -15.64 -14.76
CA PHE A 185 2.28 -14.49 -15.29
C PHE A 185 2.43 -14.56 -16.82
N ASP A 186 2.71 -15.73 -17.37
CA ASP A 186 3.03 -15.89 -18.81
C ASP A 186 1.83 -15.62 -19.72
N ARG A 187 0.61 -15.61 -19.18
CA ARG A 187 -0.61 -15.29 -19.93
C ARG A 187 -0.94 -13.80 -19.92
N VAL A 188 -0.38 -13.08 -18.95
CA VAL A 188 -0.69 -11.68 -18.68
C VAL A 188 0.45 -10.77 -19.13
N ALA A 189 1.69 -11.23 -18.96
CA ALA A 189 2.87 -10.50 -19.37
C ALA A 189 2.86 -10.33 -20.90
N GLY A 190 3.00 -9.08 -21.35
CA GLY A 190 3.21 -8.78 -22.76
C GLY A 190 4.56 -9.28 -23.28
N GLU A 191 4.89 -8.91 -24.52
CA GLU A 191 6.13 -9.31 -25.20
C GLU A 191 7.42 -8.91 -24.44
N ASN A 192 7.31 -7.96 -23.51
CA ASN A 192 8.40 -7.45 -22.68
C ASN A 192 8.65 -8.26 -21.39
N ASN A 193 7.88 -9.32 -21.11
CA ASN A 193 7.92 -10.07 -19.84
C ASN A 193 7.75 -9.17 -18.61
N ILE A 194 6.92 -8.13 -18.71
CA ILE A 194 6.61 -7.21 -17.61
C ILE A 194 5.11 -6.97 -17.66
N VAL A 195 4.45 -7.04 -16.51
CA VAL A 195 3.03 -6.70 -16.41
C VAL A 195 2.91 -5.22 -16.05
N ASP A 196 2.38 -4.41 -16.96
CA ASP A 196 2.25 -2.97 -16.76
C ASP A 196 0.97 -2.59 -15.99
N TYR A 197 0.91 -1.36 -15.49
CA TYR A 197 -0.26 -0.87 -14.76
C TYR A 197 -1.55 -0.88 -15.61
N LYS A 198 -1.46 -0.75 -16.94
CA LYS A 198 -2.64 -0.74 -17.81
C LYS A 198 -3.23 -2.15 -17.95
N GLU A 199 -2.38 -3.17 -18.07
CA GLU A 199 -2.73 -4.58 -18.09
C GLU A 199 -3.42 -4.94 -16.77
N ILE A 200 -2.85 -4.55 -15.63
CA ILE A 200 -3.50 -4.74 -14.32
C ILE A 200 -4.85 -4.03 -14.26
N LYS A 201 -4.95 -2.77 -14.70
CA LYS A 201 -6.22 -2.05 -14.68
C LYS A 201 -7.30 -2.76 -15.51
N SER A 202 -6.91 -3.33 -16.66
CA SER A 202 -7.81 -4.14 -17.49
C SER A 202 -8.26 -5.41 -16.77
N ILE A 203 -7.32 -6.12 -16.12
CA ILE A 203 -7.62 -7.30 -15.31
C ILE A 203 -8.59 -6.95 -14.19
N VAL A 204 -8.31 -5.90 -13.40
CA VAL A 204 -9.17 -5.42 -12.31
C VAL A 204 -10.58 -5.14 -12.80
N GLN A 205 -10.71 -4.52 -13.98
CA GLN A 205 -12.01 -4.22 -14.55
C GLN A 205 -12.78 -5.47 -15.00
N SER A 206 -12.08 -6.50 -15.48
CA SER A 206 -12.69 -7.77 -15.90
C SER A 206 -13.10 -8.67 -14.72
N VAL A 207 -12.32 -8.69 -13.64
CA VAL A 207 -12.57 -9.54 -12.46
C VAL A 207 -13.74 -9.03 -11.62
N VAL A 208 -13.89 -7.70 -11.56
CA VAL A 208 -14.89 -7.01 -10.73
C VAL A 208 -16.06 -6.45 -11.57
N ALA A 209 -16.22 -6.92 -12.82
CA ALA A 209 -17.45 -6.73 -13.59
C ALA A 209 -18.58 -7.59 -12.96
#